data_AF-A0A645IGU1-F1
#
_entry.id   AF-A0A645IGU1-F1
#
_cell.length_a   1.000
_cell.length_b   1.000
_cell.length_c   1.000
_cell.angle_alpha   90.00
_cell.angle_beta   90.00
_cell.angle_gamma   90.00
#
_symmetry.space_group_name_H-M   'P 1'
#
loop_
_entity.id
_entity.type
_entity.pdbx_description
1 polymer ?
#
loop_
_entity_poly.entity_id
_entity_poly.type
_entity_poly.pdbx_seq_one_letter_code
_entity_poly.pdbx_strand_id
1 'polypeptide(L)'
;MDVRITHSVVEVFYNSHRICSHPRLYGKPGQYHTIPEHMPDKHKMYLQWNSERFLSWAYSIGQYTGSVIKAILNSHKIEQQGYRACMGVLKLCDKYGIKRLEAACEKALSYTPNPSYKNIDSILKSGQDKLIPLPEKMHSADESHSFTRGADYYGRKKQC
;
A
#
# COMPACT_ATOMS: atom_id res chain seq x y z
N MET A 1 -28.89 -11.63 -21.79
CA MET A 1 -28.13 -10.37 -21.89
C MET A 1 -27.25 -10.52 -23.09
N ASP A 2 -27.30 -9.56 -24.01
CA ASP A 2 -26.56 -9.60 -25.27
C ASP A 2 -25.58 -8.44 -25.31
N VAL A 3 -24.41 -8.65 -25.90
CA VAL A 3 -23.38 -7.61 -26.04
C VAL A 3 -23.08 -7.40 -27.51
N ARG A 4 -23.19 -6.16 -27.98
CA ARG A 4 -22.82 -5.77 -29.35
C ARG A 4 -21.54 -4.96 -29.30
N ILE A 5 -20.55 -5.38 -30.09
CA ILE A 5 -19.25 -4.73 -30.17
C ILE A 5 -19.16 -4.03 -31.54
N THR A 6 -18.92 -2.73 -31.53
CA THR A 6 -18.71 -1.92 -32.74
C THR A 6 -17.25 -1.43 -32.84
N HIS A 7 -16.95 -0.65 -33.87
CA HIS A 7 -15.64 -0.03 -34.04
C HIS A 7 -15.32 1.03 -32.97
N SER A 8 -16.29 1.58 -32.25
CA SER A 8 -15.98 2.62 -31.25
C SER A 8 -16.62 2.38 -29.88
N VAL A 9 -17.62 1.51 -29.80
CA VAL A 9 -18.45 1.35 -28.60
C VAL A 9 -18.77 -0.12 -28.37
N VAL A 10 -18.83 -0.50 -27.09
CA VAL A 10 -19.41 -1.76 -26.62
C VAL A 10 -20.77 -1.44 -26.00
N GLU A 11 -21.81 -2.03 -26.55
CA GLU A 11 -23.20 -1.84 -26.12
C GLU A 11 -23.71 -3.11 -25.44
N VAL A 12 -24.46 -2.96 -24.34
CA VAL A 12 -25.07 -4.08 -23.62
C VAL A 12 -26.59 -3.96 -23.72
N PHE A 13 -27.24 -5.08 -24.01
CA PHE A 13 -28.68 -5.21 -24.21
C PHE A 13 -29.30 -6.21 -23.22
N TYR A 14 -30.52 -5.92 -22.79
CA TYR A 14 -31.39 -6.82 -22.03
C TYR A 14 -32.79 -6.79 -22.66
N ASN A 15 -33.32 -7.95 -23.03
CA ASN A 15 -34.61 -8.09 -23.74
C ASN A 15 -34.73 -7.16 -24.96
N SER A 16 -33.71 -7.14 -25.81
CA SER A 16 -33.61 -6.27 -27.01
C SER A 16 -33.59 -4.76 -26.74
N HIS A 17 -33.53 -4.32 -25.48
CA HIS A 17 -33.37 -2.93 -25.09
C HIS A 17 -31.92 -2.62 -24.68
N ARG A 18 -31.36 -1.51 -25.16
CA ARG A 18 -29.98 -1.10 -24.82
C ARG A 18 -29.96 -0.53 -23.40
N ILE A 19 -29.22 -1.18 -22.50
CA ILE A 19 -29.13 -0.78 -21.09
C ILE A 19 -27.91 0.09 -20.79
N CYS A 20 -26.79 -0.11 -21.49
CA CYS A 20 -25.61 0.75 -21.36
C CYS A 20 -24.73 0.71 -22.62
N SER A 21 -23.88 1.72 -22.76
CA SER A 21 -22.89 1.83 -23.83
C SER A 21 -21.59 2.39 -23.28
N HIS A 22 -20.47 1.75 -23.59
CA HIS A 22 -19.14 2.16 -23.15
C HIS A 22 -18.21 2.37 -24.34
N PRO A 23 -17.34 3.39 -24.33
CA PRO A 23 -16.35 3.56 -25.38
C PRO A 23 -15.39 2.36 -25.39
N ARG A 24 -15.07 1.88 -26.59
CA ARG A 24 -14.10 0.81 -26.79
C ARG A 24 -12.70 1.39 -26.65
N LEU A 25 -11.95 0.88 -25.70
CA LEU A 25 -10.55 1.25 -25.51
C LEU A 25 -9.67 0.54 -26.52
N TYR A 26 -8.77 1.30 -27.13
CA TYR A 26 -7.73 0.81 -28.02
C TYR A 26 -6.38 1.01 -27.34
N GLY A 27 -5.59 -0.06 -27.21
CA GLY A 27 -4.28 0.02 -26.58
C GLY A 27 -3.88 -1.25 -25.84
N LYS A 28 -3.26 -1.07 -24.68
CA LYS A 28 -2.68 -2.17 -23.89
C LYS A 28 -3.79 -3.09 -23.34
N PRO A 29 -3.58 -4.42 -23.37
CA PRO A 29 -4.53 -5.35 -22.75
C PRO A 29 -4.66 -5.06 -21.24
N GLY A 30 -5.88 -5.18 -20.71
CA GLY A 30 -6.17 -4.91 -19.29
C GLY A 30 -6.45 -3.44 -18.94
N GLN A 31 -6.73 -2.59 -19.93
CA GLN A 31 -7.24 -1.24 -19.68
C GLN A 31 -8.69 -1.29 -19.16
N TYR A 32 -8.98 -0.46 -18.17
CA TYR A 32 -10.32 -0.33 -17.58
C TYR A 32 -10.88 1.06 -17.91
N HIS A 33 -12.16 1.12 -18.24
CA HIS A 33 -12.89 2.38 -18.39
C HIS A 33 -14.19 2.27 -17.62
N THR A 34 -14.34 3.12 -16.60
CA THR A 34 -15.48 3.11 -15.69
C THR A 34 -16.26 4.41 -15.88
N ILE A 35 -17.54 4.30 -16.22
CA ILE A 35 -18.42 5.46 -16.34
C ILE A 35 -19.01 5.76 -14.94
N PRO A 36 -18.90 7.00 -14.43
CA PRO A 36 -19.41 7.36 -13.10
C PRO A 36 -20.92 7.14 -12.93
N GLU A 37 -21.70 7.26 -14.00
CA GLU A 37 -23.16 7.09 -13.98
C GLU A 37 -23.59 5.67 -13.61
N HIS A 38 -22.86 4.66 -14.08
CA HIS A 38 -23.12 3.24 -13.78
C HIS A 38 -22.56 2.80 -12.43
N MET A 39 -21.80 3.67 -11.76
CA MET A 39 -21.18 3.34 -10.49
C MET A 39 -22.22 3.37 -9.35
N PRO A 40 -22.24 2.37 -8.45
CA PRO A 40 -23.11 2.41 -7.27
C PRO A 40 -22.80 3.62 -6.38
N ASP A 41 -23.80 4.20 -5.73
CA ASP A 41 -23.65 5.47 -5.00
C ASP A 41 -22.62 5.40 -3.86
N LYS A 42 -22.53 4.26 -3.15
CA LYS A 42 -21.48 4.02 -2.16
C LYS A 42 -20.08 4.17 -2.75
N HIS A 43 -19.88 3.73 -3.99
CA HIS A 43 -18.61 3.82 -4.69
C HIS A 43 -18.38 5.24 -5.25
N LYS A 44 -19.44 5.96 -5.66
CA LYS A 44 -19.37 7.40 -5.99
C LYS A 44 -18.89 8.24 -4.80
N MET A 45 -19.31 7.93 -3.58
CA MET A 45 -18.81 8.60 -2.38
C MET A 45 -17.31 8.34 -2.15
N TYR A 46 -16.79 7.17 -2.55
CA TYR A 46 -15.35 6.89 -2.50
C TYR A 46 -14.55 7.72 -3.50
N LEU A 47 -15.11 8.08 -4.67
CA LEU A 47 -14.47 8.96 -5.64
C LEU A 47 -14.31 10.41 -5.15
N GLN A 48 -15.13 10.87 -4.19
CA GLN A 48 -14.96 12.21 -3.59
C GLN A 48 -13.67 12.33 -2.76
N TRP A 49 -13.04 11.20 -2.40
CA TRP A 49 -11.74 11.23 -1.75
C TRP A 49 -10.66 11.52 -2.78
N ASN A 50 -10.05 12.69 -2.67
CA ASN A 50 -8.94 13.13 -3.51
C ASN A 50 -7.60 12.84 -2.81
N SER A 51 -6.57 12.43 -3.56
CA SER A 51 -5.21 12.23 -3.07
C SER A 51 -4.66 13.49 -2.40
N GLU A 52 -4.97 14.66 -2.94
CA GLU A 52 -4.60 15.96 -2.36
C GLU A 52 -5.17 16.16 -0.96
N ARG A 53 -6.39 15.67 -0.71
CA ARG A 53 -7.05 15.76 0.61
C ARG A 53 -6.38 14.85 1.63
N PHE A 54 -5.93 13.68 1.20
CA PHE A 54 -5.14 12.80 2.06
C PHE A 54 -3.79 13.42 2.42
N LEU A 55 -3.13 14.04 1.44
CA LEU A 55 -1.86 14.72 1.67
C LEU A 55 -2.03 15.93 2.60
N SER A 56 -3.01 16.80 2.37
CA SER A 56 -3.22 17.97 3.23
C SER A 56 -3.52 17.57 4.68
N TRP A 57 -4.34 16.53 4.88
CA TRP A 57 -4.61 16.00 6.21
C TRP A 57 -3.35 15.37 6.83
N ALA A 58 -2.59 14.60 6.07
CA ALA A 58 -1.33 14.01 6.55
C ALA A 58 -0.31 15.07 6.98
N TYR A 59 -0.13 16.14 6.18
CA TYR A 59 0.77 17.24 6.50
C TYR A 59 0.30 18.06 7.71
N SER A 60 -1.01 18.11 7.97
CA SER A 60 -1.52 18.74 9.21
C SER A 60 -1.16 17.97 10.48
N ILE A 61 -0.87 16.67 10.36
CA ILE A 61 -0.40 15.82 11.46
C ILE A 61 1.12 15.95 11.59
N GLY A 62 1.84 15.88 10.46
CA GLY A 62 3.30 15.98 10.42
C GLY A 62 3.92 15.71 9.05
N GLN A 63 5.19 16.08 8.91
CA GLN A 63 5.97 15.99 7.66
C GLN A 63 6.29 14.54 7.28
N TYR A 64 6.60 13.69 8.26
CA TYR A 64 6.89 12.28 8.04
C TYR A 64 5.61 11.52 7.68
N THR A 65 4.48 11.79 8.33
CA THR A 65 3.17 11.24 7.92
C THR A 65 2.79 11.61 6.48
N GLY A 66 3.00 12.86 6.08
CA GLY A 66 2.76 13.30 4.69
C GLY A 66 3.62 12.54 3.69
N SER A 67 4.90 12.35 4.01
CA SER A 67 5.86 11.63 3.17
C SER A 67 5.50 10.15 3.01
N VAL A 68 5.06 9.50 4.09
CA VAL A 68 4.56 8.11 4.08
C VAL A 68 3.32 7.97 3.20
N ILE A 69 2.34 8.84 3.36
CA ILE A 69 1.09 8.78 2.57
C ILE A 69 1.39 9.03 1.09
N LYS A 70 2.29 9.96 0.77
CA LYS A 70 2.77 10.17 -0.60
C LYS A 70 3.45 8.92 -1.17
N ALA A 71 4.31 8.26 -0.39
CA ALA A 71 4.96 7.02 -0.81
C ALA A 71 3.95 5.89 -1.07
N ILE A 72 2.94 5.74 -0.21
CA ILE A 72 1.86 4.75 -0.39
C ILE A 72 1.11 5.03 -1.69
N LEU A 73 0.68 6.27 -1.94
CA LEU A 73 -0.03 6.63 -3.17
C LEU A 73 0.81 6.37 -4.42
N ASN A 74 2.09 6.73 -4.40
CA ASN A 74 3.02 6.53 -5.52
C ASN A 74 3.36 5.06 -5.78
N SER A 75 3.24 4.19 -4.77
CA SER A 75 3.50 2.75 -4.93
C SER A 75 2.45 2.02 -5.76
N HIS A 76 1.24 2.57 -5.85
CA HIS A 76 0.14 1.99 -6.62
C HIS A 76 0.03 2.65 -7.99
N LYS A 77 -0.12 1.84 -9.03
CA LYS A 77 -0.39 2.33 -10.39
C LYS A 77 -1.70 3.12 -10.49
N ILE A 78 -2.65 2.81 -9.62
CA ILE A 78 -3.96 3.48 -9.52
C ILE A 78 -4.09 3.99 -8.09
N GLU A 79 -4.15 5.30 -7.90
CA GLU A 79 -4.16 5.96 -6.59
C GLU A 79 -5.24 5.42 -5.66
N GLN A 80 -6.43 5.14 -6.21
CA GLN A 80 -7.60 4.64 -5.49
C GLN A 80 -7.33 3.31 -4.75
N GLN A 81 -6.38 2.50 -5.24
CA GLN A 81 -5.97 1.25 -4.57
C GLN A 81 -5.27 1.53 -3.23
N GLY A 82 -4.58 2.67 -3.12
CA GLY A 82 -3.87 3.10 -1.91
C GLY A 82 -4.75 3.81 -0.87
N TYR A 83 -5.97 4.24 -1.22
CA TYR A 83 -6.81 5.06 -0.33
C TYR A 83 -7.20 4.33 0.96
N ARG A 84 -7.44 3.02 0.89
CA ARG A 84 -7.71 2.21 2.09
C ARG A 84 -6.53 2.20 3.05
N ALA A 85 -5.31 2.10 2.52
CA ALA A 85 -4.09 2.13 3.33
C ALA A 85 -3.88 3.51 3.95
N CYS A 86 -4.02 4.60 3.18
CA CYS A 86 -3.91 5.97 3.66
C CYS A 86 -4.91 6.26 4.79
N MET A 87 -6.18 5.86 4.60
CA MET A 87 -7.21 6.00 5.62
C MET A 87 -6.89 5.20 6.88
N GLY A 88 -6.33 4.00 6.71
CA GLY A 88 -5.87 3.16 7.82
C GLY A 88 -4.81 3.88 8.66
N VAL A 89 -3.80 4.47 8.00
CA VAL A 89 -2.74 5.23 8.67
C VAL A 89 -3.31 6.43 9.43
N LEU A 90 -4.20 7.21 8.80
CA LEU A 90 -4.83 8.36 9.45
C LEU A 90 -5.67 7.97 10.66
N LYS A 91 -6.39 6.85 10.62
CA LYS A 91 -7.13 6.31 11.77
C LYS A 91 -6.23 5.82 12.91
N LEU A 92 -4.95 5.55 12.67
CA LEU A 92 -4.00 5.26 13.76
C LEU A 92 -3.71 6.51 14.59
N CYS A 93 -3.86 7.71 14.00
CA CYS A 93 -3.75 8.98 14.71
C CYS A 93 -4.77 9.07 15.83
N ASP A 94 -6.03 8.69 15.56
CA ASP A 94 -7.10 8.70 16.56
C ASP A 94 -6.84 7.73 17.72
N LYS A 95 -6.14 6.62 17.46
CA LYS A 95 -5.87 5.56 18.45
C LYS A 95 -4.64 5.84 19.32
N TYR A 96 -3.55 6.31 18.70
CA TYR A 96 -2.25 6.43 19.36
C TYR A 96 -1.80 7.89 19.57
N GLY A 97 -2.49 8.83 18.94
CA GLY A 97 -2.17 10.26 18.96
C GLY A 97 -1.20 10.69 17.88
N ILE A 98 -1.25 11.99 17.56
CA ILE A 98 -0.44 12.67 16.52
C ILE A 98 1.06 12.42 16.72
N LYS A 99 1.57 12.67 17.94
CA LYS A 99 3.01 12.60 18.23
C LYS A 99 3.59 11.20 18.05
N ARG A 100 2.86 10.17 18.46
CA ARG A 100 3.31 8.77 18.34
C ARG A 100 3.26 8.29 16.89
N LEU A 101 2.23 8.70 16.15
CA LEU A 101 2.12 8.38 14.74
C LEU A 101 3.27 9.00 13.94
N GLU A 102 3.60 10.26 14.19
CA GLU A 102 4.68 10.95 13.47
C GLU A 102 6.05 10.28 13.73
N ALA A 103 6.37 9.96 14.99
CA ALA A 103 7.59 9.22 15.34
C ALA A 103 7.64 7.82 14.71
N ALA A 104 6.49 7.12 14.65
CA ALA A 104 6.40 5.83 13.97
C ALA A 104 6.61 5.95 12.46
N CYS A 105 6.10 6.99 11.82
CA CYS A 105 6.30 7.26 10.40
C CYS A 105 7.75 7.62 10.08
N GLU A 106 8.40 8.45 10.91
CA GLU A 106 9.83 8.75 10.81
C GLU A 106 10.66 7.46 10.87
N LYS A 107 10.39 6.61 11.86
CA LYS A 107 11.06 5.32 12.02
C LYS A 107 10.76 4.34 10.88
N ALA A 108 9.54 4.34 10.34
CA ALA A 108 9.20 3.50 9.20
C ALA A 108 10.01 3.90 7.95
N LEU A 109 10.21 5.20 7.74
CA LEU A 109 10.99 5.74 6.63
C LEU A 109 12.49 5.44 6.76
N SER A 110 13.03 5.33 7.98
CA SER A 110 14.44 4.96 8.17
C SER A 110 14.72 3.51 7.77
N TYR A 111 13.75 2.59 7.93
CA TYR A 111 13.89 1.19 7.51
C TYR A 111 13.59 0.95 6.04
N THR A 112 12.62 1.66 5.46
CA THR A 112 12.15 1.39 4.10
C THR A 112 11.60 2.66 3.45
N PRO A 113 11.99 2.98 2.20
CA PRO A 113 11.52 4.19 1.52
C PRO A 113 10.02 4.17 1.19
N ASN A 114 9.41 2.99 1.08
CA ASN A 114 7.98 2.78 0.81
C ASN A 114 7.31 1.97 1.93
N PRO A 115 7.00 2.57 3.07
CA PRO A 115 6.41 1.85 4.19
C PRO A 115 4.93 1.52 3.94
N SER A 116 4.53 0.28 4.28
CA SER A 116 3.13 -0.15 4.23
C SER A 116 2.38 0.17 5.53
N TYR A 117 1.04 0.20 5.50
CA TYR A 117 0.21 0.31 6.70
C TYR A 117 0.60 -0.72 7.79
N LYS A 118 0.90 -1.96 7.40
CA LYS A 118 1.27 -3.02 8.35
C LYS A 118 2.58 -2.73 9.06
N ASN A 119 3.53 -2.08 8.38
CA ASN A 119 4.82 -1.73 8.97
C ASN A 119 4.60 -0.70 10.09
N ILE A 120 3.80 0.32 9.82
CA ILE A 120 3.48 1.40 10.78
C ILE A 120 2.69 0.84 11.97
N ASP A 121 1.68 0.00 11.72
CA ASP A 121 0.91 -0.67 12.77
C ASP A 121 1.80 -1.57 13.65
N SER A 122 2.76 -2.28 13.06
CA SER A 122 3.73 -3.10 13.80
C SER A 122 4.67 -2.25 14.67
N ILE A 123 5.16 -1.12 14.17
CA ILE A 123 6.02 -0.19 14.94
C ILE A 123 5.26 0.38 16.14
N LEU A 124 4.00 0.78 15.94
CA LEU A 124 3.17 1.33 17.01
C LEU A 124 2.79 0.27 18.07
N LYS A 125 2.49 -0.96 17.63
CA LYS A 125 2.20 -2.09 18.54
C LYS A 125 3.41 -2.51 19.36
N SER A 126 4.58 -2.57 18.73
CA SER A 126 5.83 -2.92 19.42
C SER A 126 6.38 -1.80 20.30
N GLY A 127 5.81 -0.59 20.23
CA GLY A 127 6.27 0.56 21.01
C GLY A 127 7.64 1.09 20.57
N GLN A 128 8.11 0.67 19.38
CA GLN A 128 9.41 1.07 18.84
C GLN A 128 9.47 2.56 18.53
N ASP A 129 8.33 3.24 18.42
CA ASP A 129 8.19 4.70 18.31
C ASP A 129 8.76 5.46 19.53
N LYS A 130 8.85 4.81 20.69
CA LYS A 130 9.36 5.42 21.94
C LYS A 130 10.86 5.21 22.13
N LEU A 131 11.48 4.37 21.32
CA LEU A 131 12.91 4.10 21.41
C LEU A 131 13.65 5.26 20.74
N ILE A 132 14.21 6.14 21.58
CA ILE A 132 15.22 7.13 21.18
C ILE A 132 16.32 6.36 20.44
N PRO A 133 16.79 6.83 19.25
CA PRO A 133 17.92 6.21 18.59
C PRO A 133 19.12 6.38 19.52
N LEU A 134 19.49 5.31 20.23
CA LEU A 134 20.83 5.21 20.78
C LEU A 134 21.77 5.19 19.58
N PRO A 135 22.85 6.00 19.57
CA PRO A 135 23.82 5.96 18.49
C PRO A 135 24.23 4.51 18.29
N GLU A 136 24.17 4.06 17.05
CA GLU A 136 24.48 2.69 16.66
C GLU A 136 25.82 2.30 17.28
N LYS A 137 25.78 1.49 18.34
CA LYS A 137 26.95 0.71 18.70
C LYS A 137 27.10 -0.25 17.53
N MET A 138 28.08 0.02 16.68
CA MET A 138 28.67 -0.98 15.81
C MET A 138 28.93 -2.21 16.68
N HIS A 139 28.03 -3.18 16.61
CA HIS A 139 28.32 -4.51 17.12
C HIS A 139 29.38 -5.04 16.16
N SER A 140 30.64 -4.89 16.55
CA SER A 140 31.72 -5.72 16.03
C SER A 140 31.22 -7.16 16.15
N ALA A 141 30.94 -7.79 15.01
CA ALA A 141 30.58 -9.19 14.97
C ALA A 141 31.74 -9.96 15.62
N ASP A 142 31.51 -10.44 16.83
CA ASP A 142 32.32 -11.50 17.39
C ASP A 142 31.93 -12.76 16.60
N GLU A 143 32.75 -13.12 15.61
CA GLU A 143 32.58 -14.26 14.71
C GLU A 143 32.77 -15.61 15.44
N SER A 144 32.23 -15.78 16.63
CA SER A 144 32.52 -16.96 17.46
C SER A 144 31.39 -17.96 17.60
N HIS A 145 30.24 -17.83 16.92
CA HIS A 145 29.21 -18.89 16.92
C HIS A 145 28.40 -19.00 15.62
N SER A 146 29.04 -19.37 14.51
CA SER A 146 28.33 -19.92 13.36
C SER A 146 28.10 -21.43 13.56
N PHE A 147 26.84 -21.85 13.78
CA PHE A 147 26.45 -23.26 13.90
C PHE A 147 26.36 -23.97 12.53
N THR A 148 27.24 -23.63 11.60
CA THR A 148 27.28 -24.29 10.29
C THR A 148 28.00 -25.63 10.47
N ARG A 149 27.23 -26.73 10.45
CA ARG A 149 27.82 -28.08 10.53
C ARG A 149 28.71 -28.30 9.30
N GLY A 150 29.98 -28.64 9.53
CA GLY A 150 30.99 -28.83 8.47
C GLY A 150 30.61 -29.91 7.46
N ALA A 151 31.25 -29.86 6.28
CA ALA A 151 30.96 -30.74 5.14
C ALA A 151 31.01 -32.24 5.49
N ASP A 152 31.84 -32.64 6.46
CA ASP A 152 31.91 -34.01 6.98
C ASP A 152 30.59 -34.52 7.56
N TYR A 153 29.71 -33.64 8.04
CA TYR A 153 28.37 -34.01 8.53
C TYR A 153 27.47 -34.59 7.43
N TYR A 154 27.66 -34.15 6.18
CA TYR A 154 26.88 -34.60 5.01
C TYR A 154 27.60 -35.67 4.18
N GLY A 155 28.85 -35.97 4.53
CA GLY A 155 29.65 -37.02 3.91
C GLY A 155 29.13 -38.41 4.28
N ARG A 156 28.32 -39.01 3.41
CA ARG A 156 27.89 -40.41 3.52
C ARG A 156 29.14 -41.31 3.46
N LYS A 157 29.62 -41.82 4.60
CA LYS A 157 30.66 -42.87 4.63
C LYS A 157 30.13 -44.08 3.85
N LYS A 158 30.66 -44.31 2.65
CA LYS A 158 30.52 -45.61 1.98
C LYS A 158 31.37 -46.60 2.78
N GLN A 159 30.71 -47.48 3.52
CA GLN A 159 31.33 -48.73 3.95
C GLN A 159 31.52 -49.59 2.70
N CYS A 160 32.78 -49.88 2.35
CA CYS A 160 33.28 -51.11 1.73
C CYS A 160 34.79 -51.16 2.00
#